data_AF-A0A1C7HNC9-F1
#
_entry.id   AF-A0A1C7HNC9-F1
#
_cell.length_a   1.000
_cell.length_b   1.000
_cell.length_c   1.000
_cell.angle_alpha   90.00
_cell.angle_beta   90.00
_cell.angle_gamma   90.00
#
_symmetry.space_group_name_H-M   'P 1'
#
loop_
_entity.id
_entity.type
_entity.pdbx_description
1 polymer ?
#
loop_
_entity_poly.entity_id
_entity_poly.type
_entity_poly.pdbx_seq_one_letter_code
_entity_poly.pdbx_strand_id
1 'polypeptide(L)'
;MPRPCKKKCVSSIPSYTAFIHTDEPIPASHIQMSVEEYETIRLIDYLGWNQEECAKQMQTSRGSVQSLYNEARRKLSRFLMEGSAMVIAGGNYQLNLAQKPTGDDSMKIAVTYDNGQVFQHFGHTQMFKLYEVTNQEVTATRLLDTNGNGHSALVTLLKANQVDTLICGGIGGGAKNALAEAGIELYGGACGDADAQVTSFLNGNLQYNPNIQCSHHGEGHTCGSHEGHGHSCGSSHL
;
A
#
# COMPACT_ATOMS: atom_id res chain seq x y z
N MET A 1 2.33 -46.43 -8.91
CA MET A 1 1.13 -45.79 -8.31
C MET A 1 1.12 -44.32 -8.73
N PRO A 2 -0.02 -43.74 -9.16
CA PRO A 2 -0.12 -42.32 -9.44
C PRO A 2 0.19 -41.54 -8.17
N ARG A 3 1.17 -40.63 -8.23
CA ARG A 3 1.51 -39.78 -7.08
C ARG A 3 0.30 -38.87 -6.79
N PRO A 4 -0.19 -38.78 -5.54
CA PRO A 4 -1.31 -37.90 -5.21
C PRO A 4 -0.99 -36.47 -5.64
N CYS A 5 -1.84 -35.87 -6.49
CA CYS A 5 -1.69 -34.47 -6.88
C CYS A 5 -1.92 -33.60 -5.65
N LYS A 6 -0.85 -33.01 -5.11
CA LYS A 6 -0.96 -31.97 -4.10
C LYS A 6 -1.74 -30.79 -4.69
N LYS A 7 -2.71 -30.28 -3.92
CA LYS A 7 -3.44 -29.06 -4.27
C LYS A 7 -2.45 -27.91 -4.29
N LYS A 8 -2.51 -27.01 -5.28
CA LYS A 8 -1.64 -25.83 -5.29
C LYS A 8 -2.30 -24.66 -4.60
N CYS A 9 -1.48 -23.79 -4.04
CA CYS A 9 -1.92 -22.63 -3.30
C CYS A 9 -2.26 -21.49 -4.27
N VAL A 10 -3.41 -20.85 -4.08
CA VAL A 10 -3.85 -19.68 -4.84
C VAL A 10 -4.14 -18.54 -3.86
N SER A 11 -3.64 -17.35 -4.17
CA SER A 11 -3.70 -16.19 -3.29
C SER A 11 -4.89 -15.28 -3.54
N SER A 12 -5.55 -15.39 -4.70
CA SER A 12 -6.75 -14.62 -5.02
C SER A 12 -7.67 -15.37 -6.00
N ILE A 13 -8.97 -15.12 -5.89
CA ILE A 13 -9.97 -15.60 -6.85
C ILE A 13 -10.06 -14.58 -8.00
N PRO A 14 -10.20 -15.00 -9.27
CA PRO A 14 -10.43 -14.06 -10.37
C PRO A 14 -11.69 -13.22 -10.13
N SER A 15 -11.59 -11.89 -10.26
CA SER A 15 -12.76 -10.98 -10.17
C SER A 15 -13.73 -11.18 -11.33
N TYR A 16 -13.21 -11.59 -12.48
CA TYR A 16 -13.99 -11.95 -13.67
C TYR A 16 -13.65 -13.38 -14.07
N THR A 17 -14.68 -14.18 -14.32
CA THR A 17 -14.54 -15.62 -14.61
C THR A 17 -14.88 -15.98 -16.06
N ALA A 18 -15.36 -15.04 -16.87
CA ALA A 18 -15.67 -15.26 -18.27
C ALA A 18 -15.31 -14.03 -19.11
N PHE A 19 -14.71 -14.27 -20.27
CA PHE A 19 -14.34 -13.29 -21.27
C PHE A 19 -14.93 -13.72 -22.62
N ILE A 20 -15.84 -12.91 -23.14
CA ILE A 20 -16.55 -13.16 -24.40
C ILE A 20 -16.31 -11.97 -25.34
N HIS A 21 -16.20 -12.22 -26.63
CA HIS A 21 -15.94 -11.20 -27.66
C HIS A 21 -17.23 -10.66 -28.31
N THR A 22 -18.37 -11.23 -27.96
CA THR A 22 -19.72 -10.90 -28.45
C THR A 22 -20.67 -10.78 -27.27
N ASP A 23 -21.76 -10.03 -27.43
CA ASP A 23 -22.86 -9.95 -26.44
C ASP A 23 -23.68 -11.25 -26.34
N GLU A 24 -23.31 -12.28 -27.09
CA GLU A 24 -23.93 -13.59 -27.03
C GLU A 24 -23.56 -14.36 -25.76
N PRO A 25 -24.45 -15.24 -25.27
CA PRO A 25 -24.15 -16.14 -24.17
C PRO A 25 -22.88 -16.96 -24.44
N ILE A 26 -22.20 -17.40 -23.36
CA ILE A 26 -20.96 -18.18 -23.47
C ILE A 26 -21.21 -19.40 -24.40
N PRO A 27 -20.49 -19.50 -25.52
CA PRO A 27 -20.69 -20.58 -26.48
C PRO A 27 -20.30 -21.93 -25.86
N ALA A 28 -20.95 -23.00 -26.33
CA ALA A 28 -20.65 -24.36 -25.89
C ALA A 28 -19.17 -24.73 -26.14
N SER A 29 -18.59 -24.21 -27.23
CA SER A 29 -17.15 -24.25 -27.48
C SER A 29 -16.47 -23.02 -26.87
N HIS A 30 -15.83 -23.20 -25.73
CA HIS A 30 -15.01 -22.17 -25.08
C HIS A 30 -13.67 -22.75 -24.63
N ILE A 31 -12.69 -21.86 -24.43
CA ILE A 31 -11.41 -22.20 -23.84
C ILE A 31 -11.56 -22.16 -22.32
N GLN A 32 -11.39 -23.29 -21.65
CA GLN A 32 -11.38 -23.33 -20.19
C GLN A 32 -9.95 -23.16 -19.65
N MET A 33 -9.73 -22.09 -18.90
CA MET A 33 -8.54 -21.86 -18.08
C MET A 33 -8.84 -22.26 -16.63
N SER A 34 -7.94 -23.01 -16.00
CA SER A 34 -8.06 -23.34 -14.58
C SER A 34 -7.62 -22.17 -13.70
N VAL A 35 -8.07 -22.17 -12.44
CA VAL A 35 -7.66 -21.14 -11.47
C VAL A 35 -6.14 -21.17 -11.22
N GLU A 36 -5.52 -22.34 -11.26
CA GLU A 36 -4.06 -22.50 -11.12
C GLU A 36 -3.30 -21.85 -12.29
N GLU A 37 -3.80 -22.03 -13.51
CA GLU A 37 -3.23 -21.40 -14.73
C GLU A 37 -3.37 -19.88 -14.69
N TYR A 38 -4.55 -19.37 -14.30
CA TYR A 38 -4.77 -17.94 -14.11
C TYR A 38 -3.83 -17.34 -13.06
N GLU A 39 -3.71 -17.97 -11.89
CA GLU A 39 -2.81 -17.50 -10.85
C GLU A 39 -1.35 -17.49 -11.32
N THR A 40 -0.95 -18.48 -12.12
CA THR A 40 0.41 -18.52 -12.69
C THR A 40 0.66 -17.33 -13.62
N ILE A 41 -0.28 -17.00 -14.51
CA ILE A 41 -0.19 -15.81 -15.38
C ILE A 41 -0.18 -14.53 -14.55
N ARG A 42 -1.04 -14.45 -13.53
CA ARG A 42 -1.08 -13.30 -12.63
C ARG A 42 0.26 -13.10 -11.94
N LEU A 43 0.82 -14.12 -11.29
CA LEU A 43 2.08 -13.99 -10.55
C LEU A 43 3.25 -13.66 -11.49
N ILE A 44 3.37 -14.34 -12.62
CA ILE A 44 4.54 -14.17 -13.50
C ILE A 44 4.40 -12.96 -14.42
N ASP A 45 3.31 -12.87 -15.18
CA ASP A 45 3.17 -11.87 -16.24
C ASP A 45 2.60 -10.54 -15.71
N TYR A 46 1.67 -10.58 -14.74
CA TYR A 46 1.06 -9.36 -14.18
C TYR A 46 1.88 -8.78 -13.02
N LEU A 47 2.39 -9.61 -12.10
CA LEU A 47 3.21 -9.16 -10.96
C LEU A 47 4.72 -9.15 -11.23
N GLY A 48 5.16 -9.69 -12.37
CA GLY A 48 6.58 -9.72 -12.74
C GLY A 48 7.44 -10.71 -11.95
N TRP A 49 6.84 -11.68 -11.25
CA TRP A 49 7.61 -12.64 -10.45
C TRP A 49 8.35 -13.64 -11.32
N ASN A 50 9.47 -14.15 -10.80
CA ASN A 50 10.15 -15.26 -11.44
C ASN A 50 9.47 -16.60 -11.11
N GLN A 51 9.83 -17.64 -11.88
CA GLN A 51 9.22 -18.98 -11.73
C GLN A 51 9.48 -19.63 -10.37
N GLU A 52 10.57 -19.27 -9.70
CA GLU A 52 10.92 -19.83 -8.40
C GLU A 52 10.08 -19.20 -7.28
N GLU A 53 9.88 -17.89 -7.32
CA GLU A 53 8.96 -17.15 -6.45
C GLU A 53 7.53 -17.64 -6.61
N CYS A 54 7.07 -17.78 -7.86
CA CYS A 54 5.76 -18.35 -8.18
C CYS A 54 5.61 -19.78 -7.62
N ALA A 55 6.63 -20.63 -7.75
CA ALA A 55 6.59 -22.00 -7.25
C ALA A 55 6.51 -22.05 -5.72
N LYS A 56 7.28 -21.18 -5.05
CA LYS A 56 7.26 -21.04 -3.59
C LYS A 56 5.88 -20.62 -3.09
N GLN A 57 5.28 -19.61 -3.71
CA GLN A 57 3.95 -19.13 -3.36
C GLN A 57 2.85 -20.16 -3.62
N MET A 58 2.89 -20.81 -4.78
CA MET A 58 1.90 -21.85 -5.12
C MET A 58 2.15 -23.18 -4.39
N GLN A 59 3.18 -23.26 -3.54
CA GLN A 59 3.58 -24.44 -2.79
C GLN A 59 3.76 -25.68 -3.68
N THR A 60 4.36 -25.48 -4.85
CA THR A 60 4.53 -26.49 -5.89
C THR A 60 5.95 -26.51 -6.44
N SER A 61 6.26 -27.46 -7.32
CA SER A 61 7.60 -27.53 -7.94
C SER A 61 7.72 -26.53 -9.09
N ARG A 62 8.94 -26.03 -9.35
CA ARG A 62 9.25 -25.18 -10.51
C ARG A 62 8.80 -25.82 -11.84
N GLY A 63 8.96 -27.13 -12.00
CA GLY A 63 8.49 -27.85 -13.19
C GLY A 63 6.96 -27.86 -13.33
N SER A 64 6.22 -27.86 -12.21
CA SER A 64 4.76 -27.75 -12.23
C SER A 64 4.32 -26.33 -12.63
N VAL A 65 4.99 -25.30 -12.11
CA VAL A 65 4.77 -23.91 -12.55
C VAL A 65 5.06 -23.74 -14.02
N GLN A 66 6.19 -24.27 -14.53
CA GLN A 66 6.52 -24.21 -15.95
C GLN A 66 5.42 -24.85 -16.83
N SER A 67 4.89 -25.99 -16.39
CA SER A 67 3.83 -26.69 -17.11
C SER A 67 2.52 -25.89 -17.13
N LEU A 68 2.12 -25.36 -15.97
CA LEU A 68 0.95 -24.49 -15.83
C LEU A 68 1.09 -23.22 -16.67
N TYR A 69 2.25 -22.57 -16.61
CA TYR A 69 2.56 -21.36 -17.36
C TYR A 69 2.49 -21.59 -18.87
N ASN A 70 3.09 -22.68 -19.36
CA ASN A 70 3.05 -23.01 -20.79
C ASN A 70 1.62 -23.28 -21.28
N GLU A 71 0.83 -24.02 -20.49
CA GLU A 71 -0.55 -24.33 -20.85
C GLU A 71 -1.43 -23.07 -20.81
N ALA A 72 -1.25 -22.23 -19.78
CA ALA A 72 -1.94 -20.95 -19.65
C ALA A 72 -1.62 -20.02 -20.83
N ARG A 73 -0.34 -19.88 -21.21
CA ARG A 73 0.08 -19.08 -22.37
C ARG A 73 -0.48 -19.61 -23.68
N ARG A 74 -0.57 -20.94 -23.85
CA ARG A 74 -1.19 -21.53 -25.04
C ARG A 74 -2.67 -21.17 -25.13
N LYS A 75 -3.39 -21.26 -24.01
CA LYS A 75 -4.82 -20.89 -23.93
C LYS A 75 -5.04 -19.40 -24.18
N LEU A 76 -4.22 -18.53 -23.59
CA LEU A 76 -4.24 -17.08 -23.86
C LEU A 76 -3.96 -16.77 -25.33
N SER A 77 -2.96 -17.43 -25.92
CA SER A 77 -2.63 -17.22 -27.33
C SER A 77 -3.80 -17.61 -28.24
N ARG A 78 -4.45 -18.75 -27.97
CA ARG A 78 -5.63 -19.19 -28.71
C ARG A 78 -6.81 -18.25 -28.53
N PHE A 79 -7.06 -17.78 -27.30
CA PHE A 79 -8.08 -16.78 -27.03
C PHE A 79 -7.89 -15.52 -27.89
N LEU A 80 -6.66 -15.00 -27.94
CA LEU A 80 -6.35 -13.78 -28.69
C LEU A 80 -6.37 -14.00 -30.22
N MET A 81 -5.90 -15.14 -30.71
CA MET A 81 -5.79 -15.40 -32.16
C MET A 81 -7.08 -15.93 -32.78
N GLU A 82 -7.81 -16.79 -32.08
CA GLU A 82 -9.04 -17.41 -32.55
C GLU A 82 -10.29 -16.60 -32.15
N GLY A 83 -10.14 -15.59 -31.27
CA GLY A 83 -11.26 -14.83 -30.72
C GLY A 83 -12.23 -15.67 -29.88
N SER A 84 -11.83 -16.88 -29.47
CA SER A 84 -12.72 -17.79 -28.74
C SER A 84 -13.13 -17.22 -27.38
N ALA A 85 -14.31 -17.59 -26.86
CA ALA A 85 -14.65 -17.26 -25.47
C ALA A 85 -13.70 -17.99 -24.50
N MET A 86 -13.32 -17.33 -23.40
CA MET A 86 -12.49 -17.90 -22.34
C MET A 86 -13.25 -17.90 -21.01
N VAL A 87 -13.24 -19.04 -20.32
CA VAL A 87 -13.85 -19.20 -19.00
C VAL A 87 -12.77 -19.67 -18.02
N ILE A 88 -12.67 -18.97 -16.89
CA ILE A 88 -11.79 -19.35 -15.78
C ILE A 88 -12.61 -20.16 -14.78
N ALA A 89 -12.39 -21.48 -14.76
CA ALA A 89 -13.14 -22.38 -13.89
C ALA A 89 -12.37 -23.67 -13.59
N GLY A 90 -12.67 -24.24 -12.42
CA GLY A 90 -12.11 -25.52 -11.97
C GLY A 90 -10.63 -25.45 -11.57
N GLY A 91 -9.96 -26.59 -11.64
CA GLY A 91 -8.62 -26.79 -11.09
C GLY A 91 -8.63 -27.42 -9.69
N ASN A 92 -7.45 -27.78 -9.21
CA ASN A 92 -7.23 -28.41 -7.91
C ASN A 92 -6.36 -27.51 -7.03
N TYR A 93 -6.99 -26.52 -6.41
CA TYR A 93 -6.32 -25.50 -5.61
C TYR A 93 -6.85 -25.41 -4.17
N GLN A 94 -6.10 -24.71 -3.34
CA GLN A 94 -6.47 -24.26 -2.00
C GLN A 94 -6.26 -22.76 -1.90
N LEU A 95 -7.21 -22.07 -1.28
CA LEU A 95 -7.12 -20.63 -1.03
C LEU A 95 -6.25 -20.37 0.20
N ASN A 96 -5.25 -19.52 0.05
CA ASN A 96 -4.48 -19.00 1.17
C ASN A 96 -4.45 -17.48 1.10
N LEU A 97 -5.42 -16.86 1.77
CA LEU A 97 -5.57 -15.40 1.85
C LEU A 97 -4.56 -14.75 2.80
N ALA A 98 -3.81 -15.55 3.58
CA ALA A 98 -2.82 -15.04 4.54
C ALA A 98 -1.50 -14.61 3.85
N GLN A 99 -1.29 -15.05 2.61
CA GLN A 99 -0.17 -14.61 1.77
C GLN A 99 -0.74 -13.76 0.63
N LYS A 100 -1.12 -12.52 0.95
CA LYS A 100 -1.42 -11.50 -0.06
C LYS A 100 -0.18 -11.44 -0.97
N PRO A 101 -0.32 -11.63 -2.29
CA PRO A 101 0.83 -11.63 -3.16
C PRO A 101 1.40 -10.21 -3.14
N THR A 102 2.66 -10.12 -2.75
CA THR A 102 3.53 -8.94 -2.93
C THR A 102 3.54 -8.57 -4.42
N GLY A 103 2.62 -7.71 -4.83
CA GLY A 103 2.36 -7.37 -6.22
C GLY A 103 0.91 -6.91 -6.49
N ASP A 104 -0.02 -7.12 -5.55
CA ASP A 104 -1.04 -6.08 -5.41
C ASP A 104 -0.27 -4.82 -5.00
N ASP A 105 -0.29 -3.77 -5.81
CA ASP A 105 0.29 -2.45 -5.47
C ASP A 105 -0.62 -1.84 -4.40
N SER A 106 -0.68 -2.54 -3.26
CA SER A 106 -1.59 -2.32 -2.18
C SER A 106 -0.84 -1.52 -1.15
N MET A 107 -0.96 -0.21 -1.29
CA MET A 107 -0.28 0.76 -0.46
C MET A 107 -1.29 1.38 0.50
N LYS A 108 -0.85 1.62 1.74
CA LYS A 108 -1.63 2.33 2.73
C LYS A 108 -1.10 3.73 2.89
N ILE A 109 -1.94 4.71 2.59
CA ILE A 109 -1.63 6.12 2.76
C ILE A 109 -2.30 6.62 4.03
N ALA A 110 -1.56 7.32 4.88
CA ALA A 110 -2.11 8.11 5.95
C ALA A 110 -2.08 9.59 5.56
N VAL A 111 -3.16 10.30 5.86
CA VAL A 111 -3.22 11.76 5.71
C VAL A 111 -3.60 12.36 7.05
N THR A 112 -2.90 13.41 7.47
CA THR A 112 -3.32 14.20 8.63
C THR A 112 -4.66 14.88 8.33
N TYR A 113 -5.71 14.57 9.09
CA TYR A 113 -7.08 14.96 8.76
C TYR A 113 -7.67 15.90 9.81
N ASP A 114 -8.23 17.01 9.36
CA ASP A 114 -9.04 17.93 10.16
C ASP A 114 -10.22 18.46 9.32
N ASN A 115 -11.45 18.09 9.67
CA ASN A 115 -12.69 18.56 9.02
C ASN A 115 -12.68 18.53 7.47
N GLY A 116 -12.10 17.50 6.86
CA GLY A 116 -12.01 17.35 5.40
C GLY A 116 -10.69 17.84 4.80
N GLN A 117 -9.86 18.54 5.58
CA GLN A 117 -8.64 19.19 5.11
C GLN A 117 -7.37 18.54 5.70
N VAL A 118 -6.25 18.75 5.01
CA VAL A 118 -4.92 18.33 5.47
C VAL A 118 -4.45 19.23 6.60
N PHE A 119 -4.27 18.65 7.78
CA PHE A 119 -3.78 19.38 8.95
C PHE A 119 -2.30 19.75 8.82
N GLN A 120 -1.97 20.99 9.21
CA GLN A 120 -0.64 21.56 8.99
C GLN A 120 0.38 21.26 10.11
N HIS A 121 -0.02 20.67 11.23
CA HIS A 121 0.89 20.38 12.34
C HIS A 121 0.84 18.90 12.73
N PHE A 122 1.74 18.09 12.17
CA PHE A 122 1.73 16.63 12.34
C PHE A 122 1.50 16.16 13.79
N GLY A 123 2.27 16.60 14.79
CA GLY A 123 2.07 16.09 16.16
C GLY A 123 1.15 16.89 17.07
N HIS A 124 0.30 17.74 16.48
CA HIS A 124 -0.95 18.15 17.12
C HIS A 124 -2.18 17.58 16.39
N THR A 125 -1.96 16.76 15.35
CA THR A 125 -3.03 16.12 14.61
C THR A 125 -3.80 15.18 15.54
N GLN A 126 -5.11 15.35 15.60
CA GLN A 126 -5.98 14.49 16.41
C GLN A 126 -6.48 13.27 15.62
N MET A 127 -6.55 13.37 14.29
CA MET A 127 -7.08 12.31 13.43
C MET A 127 -6.23 12.08 12.18
N PHE A 128 -6.04 10.81 11.81
CA PHE A 128 -5.55 10.42 10.50
C PHE A 128 -6.68 9.85 9.67
N LYS A 129 -6.73 10.20 8.39
CA LYS A 129 -7.53 9.48 7.41
C LYS A 129 -6.60 8.50 6.70
N LEU A 130 -6.87 7.22 6.88
CA LEU A 130 -6.15 6.13 6.24
C LEU A 130 -6.88 5.73 4.96
N TYR A 131 -6.12 5.54 3.90
CA TYR A 131 -6.58 5.14 2.58
C TYR A 131 -5.91 3.83 2.24
N GLU A 132 -6.72 2.82 1.96
CA GLU A 132 -6.24 1.56 1.40
C GLU A 132 -6.37 1.67 -0.12
N VAL A 133 -5.23 1.76 -0.78
CA VAL A 133 -5.17 1.88 -2.23
C VAL A 133 -4.71 0.56 -2.80
N THR A 134 -5.36 0.12 -3.88
CA THR A 134 -4.99 -1.08 -4.65
C THR A 134 -5.07 -0.71 -6.13
N ASN A 135 -4.02 -0.97 -6.91
CA ASN A 135 -3.94 -0.61 -8.34
C ASN A 135 -4.21 0.89 -8.62
N GLN A 136 -3.64 1.79 -7.82
CA GLN A 136 -3.83 3.25 -7.92
C GLN A 136 -5.26 3.77 -7.68
N GLU A 137 -6.16 2.93 -7.17
CA GLU A 137 -7.51 3.34 -6.76
C GLU A 137 -7.72 3.16 -5.25
N VAL A 138 -8.42 4.13 -4.63
CA VAL A 138 -8.80 4.06 -3.21
C VAL A 138 -9.94 3.05 -3.06
N THR A 139 -9.65 1.93 -2.40
CA THR A 139 -10.64 0.86 -2.15
C THR A 139 -11.38 1.04 -0.83
N ALA A 140 -10.72 1.63 0.17
CA ALA A 140 -11.32 1.89 1.46
C ALA A 140 -10.70 3.13 2.13
N THR A 141 -11.51 3.81 2.92
CA THR A 141 -11.05 4.92 3.78
C THR A 141 -11.52 4.70 5.20
N ARG A 142 -10.65 4.93 6.18
CA ARG A 142 -11.01 4.90 7.61
C ARG A 142 -10.40 6.07 8.35
N LEU A 143 -11.12 6.61 9.32
CA LEU A 143 -10.60 7.60 10.25
C LEU A 143 -9.98 6.88 11.46
N LEU A 144 -8.81 7.34 11.86
CA LEU A 144 -8.05 6.81 12.97
C LEU A 144 -7.75 7.93 13.96
N ASP A 145 -8.33 7.82 15.15
CA ASP A 145 -8.08 8.75 16.24
C ASP A 145 -6.69 8.49 16.85
N THR A 146 -5.95 9.56 17.08
CA THR A 146 -4.63 9.54 17.71
C THR A 146 -4.71 9.47 19.24
N ASN A 147 -5.90 9.60 19.82
CA ASN A 147 -6.20 9.65 21.25
C ASN A 147 -5.33 10.66 22.01
N GLY A 148 -4.95 11.77 21.38
CA GLY A 148 -4.15 12.84 21.99
C GLY A 148 -2.69 12.46 22.26
N ASN A 149 -2.17 11.40 21.62
CA ASN A 149 -0.80 10.96 21.85
C ASN A 149 0.22 11.83 21.10
N GLY A 150 1.36 12.12 21.74
CA GLY A 150 2.44 12.93 21.16
C GLY A 150 3.15 12.31 19.95
N HIS A 151 4.03 13.07 19.31
CA HIS A 151 4.72 12.74 18.04
C HIS A 151 5.34 11.33 17.97
N SER A 152 5.85 10.77 19.08
CA SER A 152 6.45 9.42 19.11
C SER A 152 5.42 8.28 19.00
N ALA A 153 4.24 8.47 19.57
CA ALA A 153 3.17 7.48 19.55
C ALA A 153 2.47 7.43 18.19
N LEU A 154 2.41 8.55 17.47
CA LEU A 154 1.81 8.63 16.13
C LEU A 154 2.56 7.72 15.15
N VAL A 155 3.89 7.75 15.15
CA VAL A 155 4.72 6.89 14.28
C VAL A 155 4.51 5.41 14.60
N THR A 156 4.44 5.07 15.89
CA THR A 156 4.17 3.69 16.33
C THR A 156 2.78 3.22 15.89
N LEU A 157 1.78 4.09 15.98
CA LEU A 157 0.41 3.83 15.55
C LEU A 157 0.31 3.66 14.03
N LEU A 158 1.00 4.49 13.24
CA LEU A 158 1.08 4.34 11.79
C LEU A 158 1.75 3.01 11.40
N LYS A 159 2.86 2.66 12.05
CA LYS A 159 3.57 1.39 11.84
C LYS A 159 2.71 0.18 12.20
N ALA A 160 1.98 0.24 13.32
CA ALA A 160 1.06 -0.82 13.72
C ALA A 160 -0.07 -1.04 12.70
N ASN A 161 -0.45 0.02 11.97
CA ASN A 161 -1.45 -0.03 10.91
C ASN A 161 -0.86 -0.33 9.51
N GLN A 162 0.44 -0.63 9.42
CA GLN A 162 1.17 -0.94 8.18
C GLN A 162 1.00 0.16 7.12
N VAL A 163 1.16 1.41 7.54
CA VAL A 163 1.13 2.56 6.62
C VAL A 163 2.46 2.65 5.88
N ASP A 164 2.42 2.72 4.55
CA ASP A 164 3.59 2.84 3.70
C ASP A 164 3.96 4.32 3.46
N THR A 165 2.93 5.16 3.29
CA THR A 165 3.10 6.58 2.93
C THR A 165 2.30 7.49 3.85
N LEU A 166 2.90 8.59 4.31
CA LEU A 166 2.26 9.64 5.09
C LEU A 166 2.28 10.97 4.33
N ILE A 167 1.10 11.57 4.15
CA ILE A 167 0.92 12.91 3.61
C ILE A 167 0.56 13.85 4.76
N CYS A 168 1.29 14.96 4.90
CA CYS A 168 1.01 15.97 5.90
C CYS A 168 1.30 17.39 5.39
N GLY A 169 0.84 18.41 6.11
CA GLY A 169 1.29 19.78 5.88
C GLY A 169 2.70 20.01 6.46
N GLY A 170 2.79 20.57 7.66
CA GLY A 170 4.06 20.79 8.37
C GLY A 170 4.45 19.65 9.30
N ILE A 171 5.75 19.33 9.32
CA ILE A 171 6.33 18.31 10.17
C ILE A 171 7.65 18.78 10.79
N GLY A 172 7.85 18.49 12.08
CA GLY A 172 9.09 18.78 12.79
C GLY A 172 10.19 17.77 12.49
N GLY A 173 11.46 18.18 12.58
CA GLY A 173 12.62 17.34 12.27
C GLY A 173 12.68 16.03 13.09
N GLY A 174 12.24 16.05 14.34
CA GLY A 174 12.19 14.85 15.19
C GLY A 174 11.20 13.78 14.68
N ALA A 175 10.05 14.20 14.14
CA ALA A 175 9.06 13.28 13.59
C ALA A 175 9.49 12.73 12.22
N LYS A 176 10.17 13.54 11.40
CA LYS A 176 10.76 13.10 10.13
C LYS A 176 11.76 11.94 10.33
N ASN A 177 12.64 12.06 11.33
CA ASN A 177 13.60 11.00 11.65
C ASN A 177 12.90 9.72 12.12
N ALA A 178 11.89 9.84 12.99
CA ALA A 178 11.14 8.68 13.48
C ALA A 178 10.37 7.95 12.36
N LEU A 179 9.80 8.68 11.39
CA LEU A 179 9.15 8.08 10.22
C LEU A 179 10.15 7.37 9.31
N ALA A 180 11.33 7.96 9.08
CA ALA A 180 12.39 7.32 8.31
C ALA A 180 12.90 6.03 8.98
N GLU A 181 13.07 6.02 10.31
CA GLU A 181 13.39 4.81 11.08
C GLU A 181 12.27 3.75 11.04
N ALA A 182 11.02 4.19 10.93
CA ALA A 182 9.87 3.31 10.77
C ALA A 182 9.72 2.74 9.35
N GLY A 183 10.45 3.28 8.37
CA GLY A 183 10.34 2.91 6.96
C GLY A 183 9.12 3.48 6.26
N ILE A 184 8.55 4.58 6.77
CA ILE A 184 7.36 5.23 6.20
C ILE A 184 7.80 6.40 5.32
N GLU A 185 7.35 6.41 4.06
CA GLU A 185 7.63 7.53 3.16
C GLU A 185 6.82 8.77 3.55
N LEU A 186 7.48 9.92 3.62
CA LEU A 186 6.88 11.16 4.08
C LEU A 186 6.75 12.16 2.92
N TYR A 187 5.54 12.69 2.75
CA TYR A 187 5.16 13.75 1.82
C TYR A 187 4.53 14.93 2.57
N GLY A 188 5.38 15.80 3.13
CA GLY A 188 5.06 17.10 3.73
C GLY A 188 4.77 18.28 2.78
N GLY A 189 3.93 19.21 3.17
CA GLY A 189 3.61 20.43 2.40
C GLY A 189 2.31 20.33 1.62
N ALA A 190 1.57 19.24 1.82
CA ALA A 190 0.22 19.12 1.29
C ALA A 190 -0.72 20.10 2.01
N CYS A 191 -1.54 20.79 1.23
CA CYS A 191 -2.55 21.73 1.73
C CYS A 191 -3.87 21.56 0.98
N GLY A 192 -4.98 21.90 1.62
CA GLY A 192 -6.32 21.75 1.04
C GLY A 192 -6.98 20.43 1.41
N ASP A 193 -7.83 19.92 0.53
CA ASP A 193 -8.67 18.74 0.78
C ASP A 193 -7.85 17.43 0.85
N ALA A 194 -8.11 16.60 1.86
CA ALA A 194 -7.35 15.37 2.10
C ALA A 194 -7.50 14.35 0.96
N ASP A 195 -8.71 14.22 0.39
CA ASP A 195 -8.98 13.26 -0.69
C ASP A 195 -8.32 13.72 -1.98
N ALA A 196 -8.39 15.01 -2.29
CA ALA A 196 -7.73 15.60 -3.45
C ALA A 196 -6.20 15.41 -3.42
N GLN A 197 -5.58 15.50 -2.24
CA GLN A 197 -4.13 15.27 -2.09
C GLN A 197 -3.75 13.80 -2.32
N VAL A 198 -4.57 12.85 -1.84
CA VAL A 198 -4.37 11.42 -2.13
C VAL A 198 -4.53 11.15 -3.63
N THR A 199 -5.57 11.68 -4.26
CA THR A 199 -5.73 11.54 -5.72
C THR A 199 -4.53 12.15 -6.47
N SER A 200 -4.01 13.30 -6.03
CA SER A 200 -2.84 13.94 -6.64
C SER A 200 -1.56 13.10 -6.45
N PHE A 201 -1.41 12.46 -5.29
CA PHE A 201 -0.34 11.51 -5.01
C PHE A 201 -0.39 10.32 -5.96
N LEU A 202 -1.56 9.69 -6.12
CA LEU A 202 -1.75 8.54 -7.00
C LEU A 202 -1.47 8.87 -8.47
N ASN A 203 -1.75 10.11 -8.88
CA ASN A 203 -1.44 10.61 -10.22
C ASN A 203 0.02 11.09 -10.40
N GLY A 204 0.88 10.97 -9.38
CA GLY A 204 2.28 11.41 -9.43
C GLY A 204 2.49 12.93 -9.50
N ASN A 205 1.44 13.72 -9.22
CA ASN A 205 1.43 15.18 -9.32
C ASN A 205 1.49 15.89 -7.96
N LEU A 206 1.76 15.16 -6.87
CA LEU A 206 1.83 15.78 -5.55
C LEU A 206 3.05 16.70 -5.49
N GLN A 207 2.80 18.01 -5.34
CA GLN A 207 3.86 18.98 -5.06
C GLN A 207 4.38 18.76 -3.64
N TYR A 208 5.36 17.88 -3.51
CA TYR A 208 6.04 17.62 -2.26
C TYR A 208 7.33 18.43 -2.17
N ASN A 209 7.57 19.07 -1.01
CA ASN A 209 8.85 19.69 -0.71
C ASN A 209 9.61 18.83 0.33
N PRO A 210 10.61 18.03 -0.10
CA PRO A 210 11.43 17.20 0.81
C PRO A 210 12.24 18.01 1.82
N ASN A 211 12.33 19.33 1.62
CA ASN A 211 13.06 20.30 2.43
C ASN A 211 12.13 21.23 3.22
N ILE A 212 10.92 20.81 3.62
CA ILE A 212 10.17 21.53 4.65
C ILE A 212 10.93 21.39 5.97
N GLN A 213 11.93 22.24 6.13
CA GLN A 213 12.24 22.83 7.41
C GLN A 213 11.08 23.76 7.70
N CYS A 214 10.48 23.66 8.88
CA CYS A 214 9.82 24.82 9.44
C CYS A 214 10.87 25.93 9.45
N SER A 215 10.79 26.88 8.51
CA SER A 215 11.37 28.18 8.68
C SER A 215 10.68 28.75 9.90
N HIS A 216 11.37 28.65 11.02
CA HIS A 216 11.05 29.30 12.27
C HIS A 216 10.85 30.77 11.92
N HIS A 217 9.60 31.21 11.78
CA HIS A 217 9.31 32.63 11.75
C HIS A 217 9.58 33.12 13.16
N GLY A 218 10.82 33.60 13.34
CA GLY A 218 11.14 34.55 14.38
C GLY A 218 10.38 35.83 14.10
N GLU A 219 9.17 35.92 14.64
CA GLU A 219 8.65 37.19 15.13
C GLU A 219 9.09 37.23 16.60
N GLY A 220 10.08 38.04 16.98
CA GLY A 220 9.95 39.48 16.89
C GLY A 220 9.33 40.08 18.16
N HIS A 221 9.34 39.40 19.31
CA HIS A 221 9.10 40.07 20.59
C HIS A 221 10.40 40.67 21.13
N THR A 222 10.64 41.94 20.76
CA THR A 222 11.62 42.82 21.42
C THR A 222 10.88 43.78 22.35
N CYS A 223 11.48 43.94 23.55
CA CYS A 223 11.28 44.92 24.64
C CYS A 223 10.06 44.73 25.57
N GLY A 224 10.19 44.84 26.89
CA GLY A 224 11.31 45.25 27.76
C GLY A 224 11.10 44.67 29.17
N SER A 225 11.89 44.92 30.22
CA SER A 225 13.11 45.67 30.49
C SER A 225 13.71 45.05 31.77
N HIS A 226 14.94 45.44 32.12
CA HIS A 226 15.69 45.20 33.37
C HIS A 226 14.82 45.02 34.64
N GLU A 227 15.18 44.17 35.61
CA GLU A 227 16.24 44.35 36.62
C GLU A 227 16.60 42.94 37.19
N GLY A 228 17.86 42.54 37.41
CA GLY A 228 18.74 43.06 38.45
C GLY A 228 18.53 42.31 39.78
N HIS A 229 19.60 41.72 40.32
CA HIS A 229 19.72 40.89 41.56
C HIS A 229 19.56 39.38 41.33
N GLY A 230 20.46 38.50 41.78
CA GLY A 230 21.65 38.64 42.62
C GLY A 230 22.19 37.24 42.91
N HIS A 231 23.51 37.15 43.06
CA HIS A 231 24.33 35.99 43.39
C HIS A 231 23.75 35.00 44.43
N SER A 232 24.05 33.70 44.30
CA SER A 232 24.97 33.03 45.24
C SER A 232 25.29 31.58 44.81
N CYS A 233 26.59 31.29 44.77
CA CYS A 233 27.19 29.96 44.77
C CYS A 233 27.22 29.41 46.22
N GLY A 234 27.22 28.09 46.39
CA GLY A 234 27.45 27.40 47.67
C GLY A 234 27.16 25.91 47.51
N SER A 235 28.13 25.11 47.09
CA SER A 235 29.09 24.38 47.93
C SER A 235 28.52 23.05 48.47
N SER A 236 29.14 21.98 47.96
CA SER A 236 29.46 20.72 48.61
C SER A 236 29.24 20.64 50.13
N HIS A 237 28.62 19.57 50.60
CA HIS A 237 29.24 18.67 51.58
C HIS A 237 28.57 17.29 51.56
N LEU A 238 29.39 16.32 51.96
CA LEU A 238 29.20 14.87 52.12
C LEU A 238 27.87 14.45 52.77
#